data_AF-A0A951LN56-F1
#
_entry.id   AF-A0A951LN56-F1
#
_cell.length_a   1.000
_cell.length_b   1.000
_cell.length_c   1.000
_cell.angle_alpha   90.00
_cell.angle_beta   90.00
_cell.angle_gamma   90.00
#
_symmetry.space_group_name_H-M   'P 1'
#
loop_
_entity.id
_entity.type
_entity.pdbx_description
1 polymer ?
#
loop_
_entity_poly.entity_id
_entity_poly.type
_entity_poly.pdbx_seq_one_letter_code
_entity_poly.pdbx_strand_id
1 'polypeptide(L)'
;MSDTLGKLVYMANQIAREFENQRPGEAVDATWDHLWHFWDPRMREMIVAHLAAGGEGLGETAKAAVAKLAAPVAPEPQTKATEFNKAGDHEDGRNLMSDAG
;
A
#
# COMPACT_ATOMS: atom_id res chain seq x y z
N MET A 1 -14.08 13.04 20.34
CA MET A 1 -12.78 13.65 19.98
C MET A 1 -12.29 12.99 18.72
N SER A 2 -11.94 13.76 17.69
CA SER A 2 -11.22 13.22 16.54
C SER A 2 -9.77 12.99 16.97
N ASP A 3 -9.43 11.78 17.39
CA ASP A 3 -8.04 11.37 17.56
C ASP A 3 -7.43 11.21 16.16
N THR A 4 -6.90 12.32 15.64
CA THR A 4 -6.24 12.39 14.32
C THR A 4 -5.24 11.26 14.16
N LEU A 5 -4.47 10.93 15.21
CA LEU A 5 -3.52 9.84 15.20
C LEU A 5 -4.18 8.46 15.06
N GLY A 6 -5.25 8.19 15.80
CA GLY A 6 -6.00 6.94 15.67
C GLY A 6 -6.54 6.73 14.25
N LYS A 7 -6.95 7.81 13.57
CA LYS A 7 -7.35 7.76 12.17
C LYS A 7 -6.17 7.44 11.24
N LEU A 8 -4.97 8.00 11.47
CA LEU A 8 -3.77 7.67 10.70
C LEU A 8 -3.40 6.19 10.85
N VAL A 9 -3.39 5.66 12.08
CA VAL A 9 -3.11 4.24 12.34
C VAL A 9 -4.11 3.36 11.59
N TYR A 10 -5.40 3.67 11.68
CA TYR A 10 -6.44 2.94 10.97
C TYR A 10 -6.27 2.98 9.44
N MET A 11 -5.92 4.13 8.86
CA MET A 11 -5.67 4.23 7.43
C MET A 11 -4.42 3.47 7.00
N ALA A 12 -3.31 3.59 7.73
CA ALA A 12 -2.08 2.85 7.45
C ALA A 12 -2.32 1.33 7.42
N ASN A 13 -3.08 0.82 8.39
CA ASN A 13 -3.43 -0.61 8.45
C ASN A 13 -4.33 -1.05 7.29
N GLN A 14 -5.28 -0.22 6.87
CA GLN A 14 -6.13 -0.54 5.73
C GLN A 14 -5.33 -0.61 4.43
N ILE A 15 -4.45 0.35 4.21
CA ILE A 15 -3.55 0.37 3.04
C ILE A 15 -2.67 -0.88 3.04
N ALA A 16 -2.07 -1.20 4.19
CA ALA A 16 -1.25 -2.40 4.34
C ALA A 16 -2.01 -3.69 4.02
N ARG A 17 -3.21 -3.85 4.59
CA ARG A 17 -4.06 -5.02 4.34
C ARG A 17 -4.49 -5.13 2.88
N GLU A 18 -4.76 -4.00 2.23
CA GLU A 18 -5.10 -3.99 0.81
C GLU A 18 -3.93 -4.51 -0.03
N PHE A 19 -2.71 -4.03 0.23
CA PHE A 19 -1.53 -4.51 -0.48
C PHE A 19 -1.12 -5.94 -0.10
N GLU A 20 -1.39 -6.40 1.12
CA GLU A 20 -1.22 -7.82 1.48
C GLU A 20 -2.09 -8.73 0.60
N ASN A 21 -3.30 -8.30 0.26
CA ASN A 21 -4.20 -9.07 -0.61
C ASN A 21 -3.80 -8.98 -2.09
N GLN A 22 -3.44 -7.78 -2.58
CA GLN A 22 -3.12 -7.57 -3.99
C GLN A 22 -1.69 -8.02 -4.35
N ARG A 23 -0.74 -7.80 -3.45
CA ARG A 23 0.71 -7.95 -3.67
C ARG A 23 1.42 -8.43 -2.39
N PRO A 24 1.13 -9.65 -1.90
CA PRO A 24 1.63 -10.13 -0.61
C PRO A 24 3.16 -10.07 -0.47
N GLY A 25 3.91 -10.26 -1.56
CA GLY A 25 5.39 -10.21 -1.55
C GLY A 25 5.98 -8.79 -1.51
N GLU A 26 5.20 -7.76 -1.81
CA GLU A 26 5.65 -6.36 -1.93
C GLU A 26 4.88 -5.44 -0.98
N ALA A 27 4.05 -5.99 -0.08
CA ALA A 27 3.07 -5.21 0.67
C ALA A 27 3.70 -4.09 1.51
N VAL A 28 4.87 -4.35 2.13
CA VAL A 28 5.63 -3.35 2.91
C VAL A 28 6.09 -2.20 2.02
N ASP A 29 6.65 -2.51 0.86
CA ASP A 29 7.23 -1.52 -0.06
C ASP A 29 6.13 -0.69 -0.74
N ALA A 30 5.05 -1.35 -1.18
CA ALA A 30 3.89 -0.68 -1.73
C ALA A 30 3.19 0.23 -0.71
N THR A 31 3.10 -0.20 0.55
CA THR A 31 2.56 0.63 1.64
C THR A 31 3.44 1.84 1.88
N TRP A 32 4.76 1.66 1.99
CA TRP A 32 5.70 2.77 2.17
C TRP A 32 5.56 3.79 1.03
N ASP A 33 5.52 3.30 -0.22
CA ASP A 33 5.41 4.15 -1.41
C ASP A 33 4.11 4.97 -1.41
N HIS A 34 2.99 4.31 -1.07
CA HIS A 34 1.70 4.97 -0.98
C HIS A 34 1.69 6.05 0.13
N LEU A 35 2.22 5.73 1.31
CA LEU A 35 2.34 6.72 2.39
C LEU A 35 3.25 7.89 1.97
N TRP A 36 4.35 7.62 1.27
CA TRP A 36 5.28 8.65 0.83
C TRP A 36 4.64 9.63 -0.16
N HIS A 37 3.92 9.13 -1.17
CA HIS A 37 3.38 9.94 -2.26
C HIS A 37 2.04 10.61 -1.94
N PHE A 38 1.18 9.97 -1.15
CA PHE A 38 -0.20 10.42 -0.95
C PHE A 38 -0.46 11.07 0.40
N TRP A 39 0.43 10.93 1.39
CA TRP A 39 0.27 11.59 2.68
C TRP A 39 1.06 12.89 2.75
N ASP A 40 0.47 13.88 3.40
CA ASP A 40 1.16 15.13 3.71
C ASP A 40 2.39 14.88 4.61
N PRO A 41 3.45 15.70 4.49
CA PRO A 41 4.64 15.61 5.33
C PRO A 41 4.34 15.48 6.82
N ARG A 42 3.38 16.27 7.33
CA ARG A 42 2.98 16.24 8.75
C ARG A 42 2.35 14.90 9.16
N MET A 43 1.55 14.27 8.29
CA MET A 43 0.96 12.96 8.60
C MET A 43 2.04 11.88 8.70
N ARG A 44 3.05 11.94 7.82
CA ARG A 44 4.21 11.03 7.84
C ARG A 44 5.04 11.22 9.11
N GLU A 45 5.29 12.46 9.52
CA GLU A 45 5.97 12.76 10.79
C GLU A 45 5.18 12.22 12.00
N MET A 46 3.86 12.43 12.03
CA MET A 46 3.01 11.94 13.13
C MET A 46 3.03 10.43 13.26
N ILE A 47 2.93 9.69 12.15
CA ILE A 47 2.91 8.22 12.20
C ILE A 47 4.29 7.65 12.53
N VAL A 48 5.37 8.29 12.08
CA VAL A 48 6.74 7.94 12.47
C VAL A 48 6.97 8.19 13.97
N ALA A 49 6.51 9.31 14.51
CA ALA A 49 6.58 9.59 15.94
C ALA A 49 5.78 8.57 16.76
N HIS A 50 4.61 8.15 16.27
CA HIS A 50 3.82 7.10 16.90
C HIS A 50 4.54 5.75 16.90
N LEU A 51 5.20 5.39 15.80
CA LEU A 51 6.03 4.18 15.74
C LEU A 51 7.15 4.24 16.79
N ALA A 52 7.83 5.38 16.94
CA ALA A 52 8.87 5.57 17.95
C ALA A 52 8.34 5.47 19.39
N ALA A 53 7.08 5.81 19.63
CA ALA A 53 6.40 5.66 20.93
C ALA A 53 5.91 4.22 21.21
N GLY A 54 6.09 3.28 20.28
CA GLY A 54 5.71 1.87 20.42
C GLY A 54 4.79 1.36 19.30
N GLY A 55 4.20 2.26 18.51
CA GLY A 55 3.39 1.92 17.34
C GLY A 55 2.14 1.11 17.69
N GLU A 56 1.48 1.44 18.80
CA GLU A 56 0.26 0.75 19.23
C GLU A 56 -0.81 0.79 18.14
N GLY A 57 -1.46 -0.36 17.91
CA GLY A 57 -2.48 -0.50 16.89
C GLY A 57 -1.98 -0.59 15.45
N LEU A 58 -0.69 -0.36 15.14
CA LEU A 58 -0.15 -0.62 13.81
C LEU A 58 0.07 -2.13 13.59
N GLY A 59 -0.38 -2.65 12.46
CA GLY A 59 -0.09 -4.01 12.00
C GLY A 59 1.38 -4.18 11.59
N GLU A 60 1.83 -5.43 11.44
CA GLU A 60 3.25 -5.72 11.15
C GLU A 60 3.74 -5.07 9.85
N THR A 61 2.98 -5.21 8.75
CA THR A 61 3.29 -4.59 7.46
C THR A 61 3.31 -3.07 7.55
N ALA A 62 2.35 -2.46 8.25
CA ALA A 62 2.29 -1.02 8.44
C ALA A 62 3.47 -0.51 9.29
N LYS A 63 3.87 -1.23 10.34
CA LYS A 63 5.05 -0.91 11.14
C LYS A 63 6.32 -0.96 10.30
N ALA A 64 6.50 -2.00 9.50
CA ALA A 64 7.66 -2.13 8.61
C ALA A 64 7.71 -0.99 7.58
N ALA A 65 6.56 -0.63 6.98
CA ALA A 65 6.48 0.47 6.04
C ALA A 65 6.80 1.83 6.70
N VAL A 66 6.24 2.09 7.88
CA VAL A 66 6.51 3.33 8.64
C VAL A 66 7.97 3.39 9.12
N ALA A 67 8.59 2.25 9.46
CA ALA A 67 10.01 2.19 9.77
C ALA A 67 10.87 2.61 8.56
N LYS A 68 10.49 2.24 7.34
CA LYS A 68 11.14 2.71 6.11
C LYS A 68 10.96 4.21 5.88
N LEU A 69 9.84 4.81 6.30
CA LEU A 69 9.66 6.28 6.25
C LEU A 69 10.59 7.02 7.22
N ALA A 70 10.89 6.41 8.36
CA ALA A 70 11.79 6.99 9.37
C ALA A 70 13.27 6.92 8.96
N ALA A 71 13.62 6.05 8.00
CA ALA A 71 14.97 5.98 7.47
C ALA A 71 15.28 7.23 6.63
N PRO A 72 16.48 7.81 6.75
CA PRO A 72 16.93 8.89 5.88
C PRO A 72 17.22 8.31 4.48
N VAL A 73 16.18 8.09 3.69
CA VAL A 73 16.29 7.73 2.28
C VAL A 73 15.97 8.95 1.43
N ALA A 74 16.94 9.42 0.65
CA ALA A 74 16.67 10.27 -0.49
C ALA A 74 15.85 9.42 -1.48
N PRO A 75 14.61 9.80 -1.83
CA PRO A 75 13.89 9.05 -2.85
C PRO A 75 14.60 9.27 -4.19
N GLU A 76 15.11 8.19 -4.78
CA GLU A 76 15.41 8.17 -6.22
C GLU A 76 14.12 8.58 -6.96
N PRO A 77 14.19 9.48 -7.95
CA PRO A 77 13.02 9.89 -8.71
C PRO A 77 12.42 8.67 -9.39
N GLN A 78 11.23 8.28 -8.94
CA GLN A 78 10.50 7.16 -9.49
C GLN A 78 9.90 7.56 -10.84
N THR A 79 10.74 7.68 -11.86
CA THR A 79 10.28 7.68 -13.25
C THR A 79 9.96 6.25 -13.66
N LYS A 80 8.81 5.75 -13.21
CA LYS A 80 7.96 4.85 -14.01
C LYS A 80 6.51 5.14 -13.70
N ALA A 81 5.95 6.01 -14.54
CA ALA A 81 4.52 6.17 -14.69
C ALA A 81 3.86 4.82 -15.00
N THR A 82 2.81 4.52 -14.24
CA THR A 82 1.59 3.84 -14.69
C THR A 82 1.75 2.48 -15.40
N GLU A 83 1.72 1.38 -14.64
CA GLU A 83 1.11 0.12 -15.09
C GLU A 83 0.31 -0.52 -13.95
N PHE A 84 -0.76 0.15 -13.52
CA PHE A 84 -1.89 -0.49 -12.83
C PHE A 84 -3.14 -0.31 -13.72
N ASN A 85 -3.14 -0.97 -14.87
CA ASN A 85 -4.33 -1.29 -15.65
C ASN A 85 -4.00 -2.45 -16.58
N LYS A 86 -3.81 -3.64 -16.00
CA LYS A 86 -4.05 -4.86 -16.74
C LYS A 86 -5.46 -5.31 -16.39
N ALA A 87 -6.44 -4.75 -17.12
CA ALA A 87 -7.76 -5.35 -17.18
C ALA A 87 -7.56 -6.82 -17.56
N GLY A 88 -8.08 -7.71 -16.72
CA GLY A 88 -8.01 -9.14 -16.95
C GLY A 88 -8.65 -9.46 -18.29
N ASP A 89 -7.85 -10.00 -19.19
CA ASP A 89 -8.31 -10.75 -20.34
C ASP A 89 -9.02 -11.99 -19.78
N HIS A 90 -10.34 -11.94 -19.71
CA HIS A 90 -11.17 -13.09 -19.37
C HIS A 90 -11.45 -13.84 -20.67
N GLU A 91 -10.52 -14.70 -21.07
CA GLU A 91 -10.75 -15.66 -22.14
C GLU A 91 -11.71 -16.75 -21.64
N ASP A 92 -13.01 -16.48 -21.76
CA ASP A 92 -14.07 -17.49 -21.65
C ASP A 92 -14.02 -18.40 -22.89
N GLY A 93 -13.06 -19.33 -22.87
CA GLY A 93 -13.08 -20.50 -23.72
C GLY A 93 -14.17 -21.47 -23.27
N ARG A 94 -15.32 -21.42 -23.96
CA ARG A 94 -16.22 -22.57 -24.27
C ARG A 94 -17.55 -22.05 -24.87
N ASN A 95 -17.82 -22.29 -26.15
CA ASN A 95 -18.53 -23.48 -26.62
C ASN A 95 -19.10 -23.31 -28.06
N LEU A 96 -18.95 -24.37 -28.85
CA LEU A 96 -19.88 -24.87 -29.90
C LEU A 96 -20.24 -23.97 -31.09
N MET A 97 -19.61 -24.24 -32.22
CA MET A 97 -20.40 -24.48 -33.44
C MET A 97 -19.77 -25.64 -34.21
N SER A 98 -20.42 -26.78 -34.08
CA SER A 98 -20.18 -27.99 -34.84
C SER A 98 -20.71 -27.85 -36.27
N ASP A 99 -20.04 -28.56 -37.17
CA ASP A 99 -20.64 -29.38 -38.24
C ASP A 99 -21.14 -28.75 -39.56
N ALA A 100 -20.97 -29.58 -40.58
CA ALA A 100 -21.46 -29.54 -41.97
C ALA A 100 -20.75 -28.55 -42.90
N GLY A 101 -20.17 -28.96 -44.02
CA GLY A 101 -20.29 -30.19 -44.80
C GLY A 101 -20.02 -29.83 -46.25
#